data_AF-A0A1S6HSY2-F1
#
_entry.id   AF-A0A1S6HSY2-F1
#
_cell.length_a   1.000
_cell.length_b   1.000
_cell.length_c   1.000
_cell.angle_alpha   90.00
_cell.angle_beta   90.00
_cell.angle_gamma   90.00
#
_symmetry.space_group_name_H-M   'P 1'
#
loop_
_entity.id
_entity.type
_entity.pdbx_description
1 polymer ?
#
loop_
_entity_poly.entity_id
_entity_poly.type
_entity_poly.pdbx_seq_one_letter_code
_entity_poly.pdbx_strand_id
1 'polypeptide(L)' 'MSDQFDRASELEQRYRDDALAKQQRNSHQSEQAFELGGQRHCLGCGVVISLERLRYVPEAVRCIDCQSLTEKQRHG' A
#
# COMPACT_ATOMS: atom_id res chain seq x y z
N MET A 1 16.83 -16.83 34.83
CA MET A 1 17.73 -16.04 33.94
C MET A 1 17.37 -16.20 32.48
N SER A 2 16.69 -17.27 32.03
CA SER A 2 16.07 -17.32 30.69
C SER A 2 14.80 -16.47 30.59
N ASP A 3 14.02 -16.35 31.67
CA ASP A 3 12.70 -15.69 31.66
C ASP A 3 12.71 -14.24 31.17
N GLN A 4 13.80 -13.51 31.38
CA GLN A 4 13.93 -12.13 30.92
C GLN A 4 14.24 -12.04 29.42
N PHE A 5 15.04 -12.97 28.89
CA PHE A 5 15.35 -13.04 27.47
C PHE A 5 14.15 -13.57 26.68
N ASP A 6 13.48 -14.60 27.20
CA ASP A 6 12.27 -15.16 26.59
C ASP A 6 11.17 -14.09 26.48
N ARG A 7 10.97 -13.30 27.55
CA ARG A 7 10.01 -12.17 27.57
C ARG A 7 10.41 -11.04 26.61
N ALA A 8 11.70 -10.75 26.48
CA ALA A 8 12.18 -9.74 25.54
C ALA A 8 11.92 -10.17 24.09
N SER A 9 12.21 -11.43 23.74
CA SER A 9 11.97 -11.97 22.41
C SER A 9 10.47 -12.02 22.04
N GLU A 10 9.60 -12.38 22.98
CA GLU A 10 8.14 -12.37 22.75
C GLU A 10 7.64 -10.94 22.45
N LEU A 11 8.18 -9.95 23.16
CA LEU A 11 7.83 -8.55 22.97
C LEU A 11 8.30 -8.03 21.61
N GLU A 12 9.53 -8.37 21.18
CA GLU A 12 10.04 -8.06 19.85
C GLU A 12 9.22 -8.71 18.73
N GLN A 13 8.83 -9.98 18.89
CA GLN A 13 7.96 -10.68 17.94
C GLN A 13 6.62 -9.95 17.78
N ARG A 14 5.99 -9.56 18.89
CA ARG A 14 4.72 -8.80 18.85
C ARG A 14 4.89 -7.46 18.12
N TYR A 15 5.95 -6.71 18.41
CA TYR A 15 6.22 -5.45 17.71
C TYR A 15 6.44 -5.65 16.21
N ARG A 16 7.15 -6.71 15.84
CA ARG A 16 7.39 -7.07 14.44
C ARG A 16 6.08 -7.43 13.73
N ASP A 17 5.26 -8.28 14.34
CA ASP A 17 3.99 -8.72 13.78
C ASP A 17 3.03 -7.54 13.61
N ASP A 18 2.97 -6.64 14.59
CA ASP A 18 2.18 -5.41 14.51
C ASP A 18 2.64 -4.49 13.37
N ALA A 19 3.96 -4.33 13.19
CA ALA A 19 4.52 -3.54 12.11
C ALA A 19 4.18 -4.14 10.73
N LEU A 20 4.31 -5.46 10.58
CA LEU A 20 3.95 -6.18 9.35
C LEU A 20 2.45 -6.07 9.06
N ALA A 21 1.60 -6.25 10.06
CA ALA A 21 0.14 -6.14 9.91
C ALA A 21 -0.29 -4.71 9.55
N LYS A 22 0.39 -3.68 10.05
CA LYS A 22 0.14 -2.28 9.65
C LYS A 22 0.57 -2.03 8.20
N GLN A 23 1.74 -2.53 7.81
CA GLN A 23 2.23 -2.38 6.44
C GLN A 23 1.31 -3.06 5.43
N GLN A 24 0.86 -4.29 5.70
CA GLN A 24 -0.09 -5.01 4.84
C GLN A 24 -1.43 -4.26 4.71
N ARG A 25 -1.94 -3.70 5.82
CA ARG A 25 -3.16 -2.89 5.78
C ARG A 25 -3.01 -1.63 4.92
N ASN A 26 -1.83 -1.00 4.96
CA ASN A 26 -1.56 0.19 4.16
C ASN A 26 -1.27 -0.09 2.68
N SER A 27 -0.81 -1.30 2.34
CA SER A 27 -0.52 -1.69 0.94
C SER A 27 -1.79 -1.96 0.14
N HIS A 28 -2.83 -2.50 0.77
CA HIS A 28 -4.14 -2.62 0.15
C HIS A 28 -4.86 -1.28 0.22
N GLN A 29 -4.66 -0.42 -0.78
CA GLN A 29 -5.47 0.78 -0.94
C GLN A 29 -6.92 0.34 -1.20
N SER A 30 -7.78 0.51 -0.20
CA SER A 30 -9.22 0.15 -0.25
C SER A 30 -10.04 1.07 -1.16
N GLU A 31 -9.40 1.88 -1.99
CA GLU A 31 -10.07 2.83 -2.86
C GLU A 31 -10.65 2.08 -4.05
N GLN A 32 -11.90 2.36 -4.40
CA GLN A 32 -12.52 1.75 -5.57
C GLN A 32 -11.93 2.36 -6.84
N ALA A 33 -11.50 1.51 -7.76
CA ALA A 33 -11.05 1.94 -9.07
C ALA A 33 -12.20 2.62 -9.83
N PHE A 34 -11.91 3.75 -10.48
CA PHE A 34 -12.85 4.40 -11.38
C PHE A 34 -12.68 3.82 -12.79
N GLU A 35 -13.67 3.09 -13.27
CA GLU A 35 -13.68 2.46 -14.60
C GLU A 35 -14.73 3.10 -15.51
N LEU A 36 -14.31 3.55 -16.69
CA LEU A 36 -15.19 4.11 -17.71
C LEU A 36 -14.86 3.46 -19.05
N GLY A 37 -15.85 2.84 -19.71
CA GLY A 37 -15.66 2.23 -21.03
C GLY A 37 -14.60 1.11 -21.09
N GLY A 38 -14.36 0.41 -19.98
CA GLY A 38 -13.34 -0.64 -19.88
C GLY A 38 -11.91 -0.12 -19.64
N GLN A 39 -11.75 1.19 -19.41
CA GLN A 39 -10.48 1.80 -19.04
C GLN A 39 -10.54 2.30 -17.60
N ARG A 40 -9.46 2.05 -16.84
CA ARG A 40 -9.31 2.60 -15.49
C ARG A 40 -8.73 4.00 -15.55
N HIS A 41 -9.30 4.87 -14.75
CA HIS A 41 -8.89 6.26 -14.61
C HIS A 41 -8.29 6.51 -13.23
N CYS A 42 -7.29 7.37 -13.20
CA CYS A 42 -6.65 7.82 -11.98
C CYS A 42 -7.63 8.64 -11.13
N LEU A 43 -7.79 8.26 -9.85
CA LEU A 43 -8.62 9.02 -8.91
C LEU A 43 -8.09 10.43 -8.58
N GLY A 44 -6.79 10.68 -8.78
CA GLY A 44 -6.18 11.98 -8.48
C GLY A 44 -6.25 12.99 -9.62
N CYS A 45 -6.04 12.54 -10.87
CA CYS A 45 -5.94 13.43 -12.03
C CYS A 45 -6.91 13.10 -13.17
N GLY A 46 -7.68 12.01 -13.08
CA GLY A 46 -8.65 11.57 -14.09
C GLY A 46 -8.03 10.94 -15.36
N VAL A 47 -6.71 10.92 -15.48
CA VAL A 47 -6.01 10.34 -16.64
C VAL A 47 -6.16 8.82 -16.66
N VAL A 48 -6.27 8.24 -17.85
CA VAL A 48 -6.29 6.78 -18.04
C VAL A 48 -5.01 6.15 -17.51
N ILE A 49 -5.15 5.14 -16.65
CA ILE A 49 -4.03 4.37 -16.12
C ILE A 49 -3.48 3.49 -17.24
N SER A 50 -2.16 3.51 -17.43
CA SER A 50 -1.52 2.70 -18.47
C SER A 50 -1.79 1.21 -18.28
N LEU A 51 -2.05 0.52 -19.39
CA LEU A 51 -2.27 -0.92 -19.39
C LEU A 51 -1.07 -1.69 -18.86
N GLU A 52 0.15 -1.21 -19.12
CA GLU A 52 1.38 -1.78 -18.56
C GLU A 52 1.34 -1.79 -17.03
N ARG A 53 0.88 -0.69 -16.42
CA ARG A 53 0.78 -0.62 -14.96
C ARG A 53 -0.31 -1.54 -14.42
N LEU A 54 -1.44 -1.65 -15.11
CA LEU A 54 -2.50 -2.59 -14.73
C LEU A 54 -2.09 -4.06 -14.90
N ARG A 55 -1.14 -4.37 -15.79
CA ARG A 55 -0.56 -5.72 -15.90
C ARG A 55 0.28 -6.09 -14.68
N TYR A 56 1.09 -5.16 -14.16
CA TYR A 56 1.92 -5.42 -12.98
C TYR A 56 1.15 -5.26 -11.67
N VAL A 57 0.25 -4.29 -11.60
CA VAL A 57 -0.57 -3.99 -10.42
C VAL A 57 -2.04 -3.87 -10.85
N PRO A 58 -2.76 -5.00 -10.90
CA PRO A 58 -4.15 -5.06 -11.36
C PRO A 58 -5.14 -4.38 -10.42
N GLU A 59 -4.74 -3.85 -9.27
CA GLU A 59 -5.60 -3.13 -8.33
C GLU A 59 -5.27 -1.62 -8.31
N ALA A 60 -4.44 -1.14 -9.23
CA ALA A 60 -3.97 0.23 -9.17
C ALA A 60 -5.08 1.25 -9.50
N VAL A 61 -5.24 2.25 -8.63
CA VAL A 61 -6.32 3.27 -8.68
C VAL A 61 -5.87 4.69 -8.99
N ARG A 62 -4.57 4.98 -8.89
CA ARG A 62 -3.95 6.27 -9.27
C ARG A 62 -3.02 6.09 -10.45
N CYS A 63 -2.51 7.12 -11.11
CA CYS A 63 -1.37 7.01 -12.03
C CYS A 63 -0.04 6.99 -11.24
N ILE A 64 1.08 6.72 -11.93
CA ILE A 64 2.43 6.69 -11.32
C ILE A 64 2.77 8.03 -10.66
N ASP A 65 2.45 9.14 -11.31
CA ASP A 65 2.75 10.48 -10.79
C ASP A 65 1.97 10.78 -9.52
N CYS A 66 0.65 10.59 -9.55
CA CYS A 66 -0.22 10.80 -8.38
C CYS A 66 0.14 9.84 -7.23
N GLN A 67 0.53 8.60 -7.54
CA GLN A 67 1.00 7.66 -6.53
C GLN A 67 2.32 8.15 -5.91
N SER A 68 3.30 8.55 -6.73
CA SER A 68 4.60 9.06 -6.27
C SER A 68 4.45 10.33 -5.41
N LEU A 69 3.52 11.22 -5.76
CA LEU A 69 3.21 12.40 -4.97
C LEU A 69 2.61 12.05 -3.61
N THR A 70 1.67 11.10 -3.59
CA THR A 70 1.04 10.63 -2.34
C THR A 70 2.06 9.96 -1.43
N GLU A 71 2.95 9.14 -1.99
CA GLU A 71 4.03 8.48 -1.25
C GLU A 71 5.02 9.49 -0.67
N LYS A 72 5.41 10.50 -1.45
CA LYS A 72 6.24 11.62 -0.96
C LYS A 72 5.58 12.38 0.18
N GLN A 73 4.26 12.60 0.13
CA GLN A 73 3.52 13.26 1.22
C GLN A 73 3.38 12.38 2.47
N ARG A 74 3.31 11.05 2.32
CA ARG A 74 3.24 10.11 3.45
C ARG A 74 4.58 9.86 4.12
N HIS A 75 5.68 10.06 3.39
CA HIS A 75 7.05 9.84 3.87
C HIS A 75 7.83 11.14 4.13
N GLY A 76 7.17 12.31 3.98
CA GLY A 76 7.70 13.61 4.35
C GLY A 76 7.47 13.97 5.80
#